data_AF-A0A3G8ZP20-F1
#
_entry.id   AF-A0A3G8ZP20-F1
#
_cell.length_a   1.000
_cell.length_b   1.000
_cell.length_c   1.000
_cell.angle_alpha   90.00
_cell.angle_beta   90.00
_cell.angle_gamma   90.00
#
_symmetry.space_group_name_H-M   'P 1'
#
loop_
_entity.id
_entity.type
_entity.pdbx_description
1 polymer ?
#
loop_
_entity_poly.entity_id
_entity_poly.type
_entity_poly.pdbx_seq_one_letter_code
_entity_poly.pdbx_strand_id
1 'polypeptide(L)'
;MINLTEKPPDLVAMEIKMTIPQTDIFAFLQMKGYEIKGFPIHYPAEQGFLLDEPATVWHTFTATKEGEEQCRENQFLNVFKREVKQLLKEI
;
A
#
# COMPACT_ATOMS: atom_id res chain seq x y z
N MET A 1 -2.37 19.05 1.94
CA MET A 1 -3.32 19.91 1.19
C MET A 1 -4.62 19.16 1.07
N ILE A 2 -5.74 19.80 1.39
CA ILE A 2 -7.09 19.23 1.26
C ILE A 2 -7.83 20.10 0.25
N ASN A 3 -8.34 19.48 -0.82
CA ASN A 3 -9.13 20.15 -1.85
C ASN A 3 -10.55 19.57 -1.84
N LEU A 4 -11.54 20.45 -1.93
CA LEU A 4 -12.95 20.09 -2.00
C LEU A 4 -13.54 20.64 -3.30
N THR A 5 -14.22 19.78 -4.06
CA THR A 5 -14.87 20.15 -5.32
C THR A 5 -16.30 19.63 -5.31
N GLU A 6 -17.27 20.53 -5.50
CA GLU A 6 -18.66 20.15 -5.70
C GLU A 6 -18.83 19.39 -7.02
N LYS A 7 -19.53 18.27 -6.96
CA LYS A 7 -19.91 17.43 -8.11
C LYS A 7 -21.43 17.25 -8.11
N PRO A 8 -22.11 17.48 -9.24
CA PRO A 8 -23.52 17.14 -9.36
C PRO A 8 -23.71 15.61 -9.22
N PRO A 9 -24.83 15.13 -8.65
CA PRO A 9 -26.01 15.87 -8.18
C PRO A 9 -26.08 15.91 -6.64
N ASP A 10 -25.06 16.43 -5.95
CA ASP A 10 -24.90 16.54 -4.48
C ASP A 10 -23.74 15.68 -3.90
N LEU A 11 -22.64 15.56 -4.64
CA LEU A 11 -21.42 14.91 -4.16
C LEU A 11 -20.34 15.97 -3.92
N VAL A 12 -19.62 15.89 -2.79
CA VAL A 12 -18.38 16.66 -2.59
C VAL A 12 -17.21 15.72 -2.79
N ALA A 13 -16.41 15.94 -3.83
CA ALA A 13 -15.16 15.22 -4.02
C ALA A 13 -14.08 15.82 -3.11
N MET A 14 -13.51 15.00 -2.24
CA MET A 14 -12.40 15.39 -1.37
C MET A 14 -11.10 14.74 -1.83
N GLU A 15 -10.08 15.54 -2.07
CA GLU A 15 -8.72 15.09 -2.37
C GLU A 15 -7.77 15.51 -1.25
N ILE A 16 -7.08 14.53 -0.65
CA ILE A 16 -6.10 14.79 0.40
C ILE A 16 -4.72 14.37 -0.08
N LYS A 17 -3.80 15.33 -0.17
CA LYS A 17 -2.37 15.08 -0.38
C LYS A 17 -1.63 15.26 0.93
N MET A 18 -1.03 14.18 1.41
CA MET A 18 -0.26 14.14 2.65
C MET A 18 1.06 13.40 2.45
N THR A 19 2.07 13.79 3.22
CA THR A 19 3.34 13.09 3.33
C THR A 19 3.37 12.42 4.69
N ILE A 20 3.45 11.09 4.70
CA ILE A 20 3.44 10.29 5.93
C ILE A 20 4.80 9.61 6.07
N PRO A 21 5.48 9.72 7.22
CA PRO A 21 6.63 8.91 7.53
C PRO A 21 6.30 7.41 7.46
N GLN A 22 7.23 6.61 6.94
CA GLN A 22 7.05 5.16 6.87
C GLN A 22 6.83 4.53 8.27
N THR A 23 7.46 5.09 9.31
CA THR A 23 7.28 4.67 10.70
C THR A 23 5.84 4.79 11.17
N ASP A 24 5.13 5.83 10.73
CA ASP A 24 3.75 6.08 11.15
C ASP A 24 2.79 5.12 10.43
N ILE A 25 3.12 4.74 9.18
CA ILE A 25 2.42 3.67 8.46
C ILE A 25 2.59 2.34 9.21
N PHE A 26 3.80 2.04 9.67
CA PHE A 26 4.06 0.82 10.44
C PHE A 26 3.28 0.82 11.77
N ALA A 27 3.32 1.92 12.52
CA ALA A 27 2.58 2.06 13.77
C ALA A 27 1.07 1.87 13.53
N PHE A 28 0.50 2.48 12.50
CA PHE A 28 -0.90 2.29 12.13
C PHE A 28 -1.25 0.83 11.84
N LEU A 29 -0.42 0.14 11.05
CA LEU A 29 -0.65 -1.27 10.72
C LEU A 29 -0.50 -2.17 11.95
N GLN A 30 0.47 -1.91 12.82
CA GLN A 30 0.64 -2.64 14.08
C GLN A 30 -0.54 -2.44 15.02
N MET A 31 -1.09 -1.22 15.12
CA MET A 31 -2.32 -0.95 15.88
C MET A 31 -3.53 -1.72 15.34
N LYS A 32 -3.56 -2.05 14.04
CA LYS A 32 -4.58 -2.89 13.40
C LYS A 32 -4.32 -4.40 13.55
N GLY A 33 -3.27 -4.80 14.27
CA GLY A 33 -2.92 -6.19 14.54
C GLY A 33 -2.06 -6.86 13.47
N TYR A 34 -1.44 -6.09 12.57
CA TYR A 34 -0.49 -6.63 11.59
C TYR A 34 0.92 -6.69 12.18
N GLU A 35 1.62 -7.78 11.88
CA GLU A 35 3.06 -7.90 12.11
C GLU A 35 3.82 -7.42 10.87
N ILE A 36 4.82 -6.55 11.07
CA ILE A 36 5.66 -6.01 10.00
C ILE A 36 6.95 -6.80 9.90
N LYS A 37 7.23 -7.37 8.74
CA LYS A 37 8.42 -8.20 8.48
C LYS A 37 9.10 -7.80 7.19
N GLY A 38 10.43 -7.84 7.16
CA GLY A 38 11.20 -7.67 5.93
C GLY A 38 10.88 -8.80 4.94
N PHE A 39 10.74 -8.46 3.66
CA PHE A 39 10.44 -9.42 2.60
C PHE A 39 11.06 -8.96 1.27
N PRO A 40 11.90 -9.78 0.62
CA PRO A 40 12.36 -9.52 -0.73
C PRO A 40 11.28 -9.94 -1.75
N ILE A 41 10.90 -9.02 -2.63
CA ILE A 41 10.06 -9.33 -3.78
C ILE A 41 10.97 -9.54 -4.98
N HIS A 42 10.94 -10.75 -5.53
CA HIS A 42 11.71 -11.13 -6.71
C HIS A 42 10.87 -10.88 -7.97
N TYR A 43 11.44 -10.10 -8.89
CA TYR A 43 10.89 -9.89 -10.22
C TYR A 43 11.74 -10.70 -11.20
N PRO A 44 11.14 -11.65 -11.94
CA PRO A 44 11.86 -12.42 -12.95
C PRO A 44 12.32 -11.50 -14.08
N ALA A 45 13.30 -11.95 -14.86
CA ALA A 45 13.63 -11.26 -16.10
C ALA A 45 12.45 -11.36 -17.08
N GLU A 46 12.09 -10.25 -17.70
CA GLU A 46 11.04 -10.20 -18.72
C GLU A 46 11.69 -9.91 -20.08
N GLN A 47 11.45 -10.79 -21.07
CA GLN A 47 11.82 -10.47 -22.45
C GLN A 47 10.80 -9.50 -23.03
N GLY A 48 11.25 -8.30 -23.37
CA GLY A 48 10.42 -7.28 -23.99
C GLY A 48 10.58 -7.27 -25.50
N PHE A 49 9.64 -6.62 -26.19
CA PHE A 49 9.67 -6.50 -27.65
C PHE A 49 10.82 -5.63 -28.17
N LEU A 50 11.27 -4.64 -27.38
CA LEU A 50 12.34 -3.70 -27.75
C LEU A 50 13.56 -3.78 -26.81
N LEU A 51 13.34 -4.10 -25.54
CA LEU A 51 14.36 -4.16 -24.49
C LEU A 51 13.98 -5.27 -23.51
N ASP A 52 14.96 -6.08 -23.13
CA ASP A 52 14.81 -7.08 -22.08
C ASP A 52 14.98 -6.41 -20.70
N GLU A 53 14.08 -6.71 -19.77
CA GLU A 53 14.20 -6.27 -18.39
C GLU A 53 14.92 -7.34 -17.57
N PRO A 54 16.07 -7.02 -16.94
CA PRO A 54 16.80 -7.98 -16.12
C PRO A 54 16.03 -8.31 -14.84
N ALA A 55 16.28 -9.50 -14.29
CA ALA A 55 15.73 -9.88 -12.99
C ALA A 55 16.16 -8.86 -11.91
N THR A 56 15.23 -8.49 -11.03
CA THR A 56 15.49 -7.54 -9.95
C THR A 56 14.87 -8.00 -8.63
N VAL A 57 15.46 -7.55 -7.53
CA VAL A 57 14.97 -7.85 -6.18
C VAL A 57 14.66 -6.54 -5.48
N TRP A 58 13.42 -6.40 -5.05
CA TRP A 58 12.99 -5.27 -4.23
C TRP A 58 12.91 -5.68 -2.77
N HIS A 59 13.82 -5.17 -1.96
CA HIS A 59 13.78 -5.34 -0.51
C HIS A 59 12.74 -4.39 0.09
N THR A 60 11.67 -4.96 0.65
CA THR A 60 10.55 -4.21 1.20
C THR A 60 10.06 -4.84 2.49
N PHE A 61 8.89 -4.40 2.98
CA PHE A 61 8.22 -4.98 4.13
C PHE A 61 6.83 -5.50 3.75
N THR A 62 6.41 -6.56 4.42
CA THR A 62 5.03 -7.05 4.39
C THR A 62 4.36 -6.79 5.72
N ALA A 63 3.03 -6.68 5.69
CA ALA A 63 2.18 -6.60 6.85
C ALA A 63 1.23 -7.80 6.84
N THR A 64 1.38 -8.71 7.80
CA THR A 64 0.67 -10.00 7.84
C THR A 64 -0.02 -10.18 9.19
N LYS A 65 -1.21 -10.78 9.20
CA LYS A 65 -1.84 -11.28 10.43
C LYS A 65 -1.31 -12.66 10.80
N GLU A 66 -1.67 -13.13 11.99
CA GLU A 66 -1.30 -14.47 12.46
C GLU A 66 -1.75 -15.54 11.45
N GLY A 67 -0.80 -16.38 11.01
CA GLY A 67 -1.03 -17.44 10.04
C GLY A 67 -1.02 -17.01 8.56
N GLU A 68 -0.88 -15.72 8.24
CA GLU A 68 -0.71 -15.26 6.86
C GLU A 68 0.74 -15.38 6.39
N GLU A 69 0.93 -15.88 5.18
CA GLU A 69 2.25 -15.94 4.55
C GLU A 69 2.68 -14.57 3.98
N GLN A 70 3.99 -14.34 3.93
CA GLN A 70 4.54 -13.15 3.30
C GLN A 70 4.50 -13.31 1.78
N CYS A 71 3.85 -12.35 1.12
CA CYS A 71 3.77 -12.30 -0.34
C CYS A 71 3.69 -10.85 -0.84
N ARG A 72 3.72 -10.66 -2.16
CA ARG A 72 3.66 -9.35 -2.80
C ARG A 72 2.35 -8.60 -2.50
N GLU A 73 1.25 -9.33 -2.39
CA GLU A 73 -0.08 -8.78 -2.12
C GLU A 73 -0.14 -8.18 -0.71
N ASN A 74 0.60 -8.78 0.23
CA ASN A 74 0.72 -8.34 1.62
C ASN A 74 1.83 -7.31 1.84
N GLN A 75 2.37 -6.72 0.77
CA GLN A 75 3.32 -5.60 0.88
C GLN A 75 2.68 -4.44 1.67
N PHE A 76 3.44 -3.82 2.59
CA PHE A 76 2.88 -2.94 3.62
C PHE A 76 2.10 -1.73 3.08
N LEU A 77 2.47 -1.15 1.93
CA LEU A 77 1.74 -0.03 1.32
C LEU A 77 0.42 -0.50 0.69
N ASN A 78 0.38 -1.71 0.14
CA ASN A 78 -0.86 -2.30 -0.37
C ASN A 78 -1.85 -2.54 0.77
N VAL A 79 -1.38 -3.12 1.87
CA VAL A 79 -2.19 -3.34 3.07
C VAL A 79 -2.65 -2.01 3.66
N PHE A 80 -1.75 -1.03 3.80
CA PHE A 80 -2.10 0.32 4.28
C PHE A 80 -3.17 0.98 3.40
N LYS A 81 -3.03 0.91 2.07
CA LYS A 81 -4.02 1.44 1.13
C LYS A 81 -5.39 0.77 1.29
N ARG A 82 -5.42 -0.54 1.54
CA ARG A 82 -6.67 -1.29 1.80
C ARG A 82 -7.33 -0.83 3.10
N GLU A 83 -6.56 -0.75 4.19
CA GLU A 83 -7.04 -0.33 5.51
C GLU A 83 -7.55 1.12 5.51
N VAL A 84 -6.83 2.05 4.89
CA VAL A 84 -7.27 3.46 4.77
C VAL A 84 -8.54 3.56 3.93
N LYS A 85 -8.65 2.82 2.82
CA LYS A 85 -9.88 2.78 2.04
C LYS A 85 -11.07 2.24 2.84
N GLN A 86 -10.84 1.24 3.68
CA GLN A 86 -11.88 0.69 4.53
C GLN A 86 -12.31 1.70 5.59
N LEU A 87 -11.35 2.33 6.28
CA LEU A 87 -11.59 3.41 7.23
C LEU A 87 -12.42 4.56 6.62
N LEU A 88 -12.09 4.97 5.39
CA LEU A 88 -12.80 6.06 4.70
C LEU A 88 -14.16 5.66 4.13
N LYS A 89 -14.44 4.36 3.92
CA LYS A 89 -15.76 3.87 3.50
C LYS A 89 -16.72 3.69 4.67
N GLU A 90 -16.19 3.56 5.88
CA GLU A 90 -16.98 3.48 7.12
C GLU A 90 -17.45 4.87 7.60
N ILE A 91 -16.98 5.94 6.95
CA ILE A 91 -17.37 7.35 7.17
C ILE A 91 -18.39 7.76 6.12
#